data_AF-A0A925BNP6-F1
#
_entry.id   AF-A0A925BNP6-F1
#
_cell.length_a   1.000
_cell.length_b   1.000
_cell.length_c   1.000
_cell.angle_alpha   90.00
_cell.angle_beta   90.00
_cell.angle_gamma   90.00
#
_symmetry.space_group_name_H-M   'P 1'
#
loop_
_entity.id
_entity.type
_entity.pdbx_description
1 polymer ?
#
loop_
_entity_poly.entity_id
_entity_poly.type
_entity_poly.pdbx_seq_one_letter_code
_entity_poly.pdbx_strand_id
1 'polypeptide(L)'
;MNQDLNQKPLVIAGTFMGIGLGGFFDGILFHQLLQIHNMLSAKFPKTSIANMEINMFWDGLFHSLTYTMTLIGLGLLWKCGARRDVPWSGKTFLGAYFLGWGLFNFVEGIIDHHILNIHHVLESHGQSMFDYLFLASGLILILGGWMAIRSARTDGAQPRGDFASR
;
A
#
# COMPACT_ATOMS: atom_id res chain seq x y z
N MET A 1 -25.33 19.86 -18.80
CA MET A 1 -25.38 19.72 -17.33
C MET A 1 -24.03 19.18 -16.90
N ASN A 2 -23.12 20.01 -16.38
CA ASN A 2 -21.85 19.53 -15.84
C ASN A 2 -22.18 18.68 -14.61
N GLN A 3 -22.10 17.36 -14.74
CA GLN A 3 -22.11 16.51 -13.56
C GLN A 3 -20.77 16.71 -12.85
N ASP A 4 -20.81 17.15 -11.59
CA ASP A 4 -19.62 17.17 -10.74
C ASP A 4 -19.16 15.73 -10.54
N LEU A 5 -18.09 15.35 -11.24
CA LEU A 5 -17.54 14.01 -11.19
C LEU A 5 -16.96 13.73 -9.80
N ASN A 6 -17.39 12.65 -9.17
CA ASN A 6 -16.98 12.26 -7.83
C ASN A 6 -15.73 11.35 -7.90
N GLN A 7 -14.55 11.91 -7.67
CA GLN A 7 -13.29 11.16 -7.64
C GLN A 7 -13.11 10.30 -6.38
N LYS A 8 -13.87 10.53 -5.30
CA LYS A 8 -13.64 9.87 -4.01
C LYS A 8 -13.66 8.33 -4.10
N PRO A 9 -14.61 7.69 -4.81
CA PRO A 9 -14.62 6.23 -4.92
C PRO A 9 -13.33 5.69 -5.57
N LEU A 10 -12.81 6.37 -6.59
CA LEU A 10 -11.58 5.96 -7.26
C LEU A 10 -10.35 6.15 -6.36
N VAL A 11 -10.33 7.22 -5.56
CA VAL A 11 -9.29 7.43 -4.55
C VAL A 11 -9.32 6.31 -3.50
N ILE A 12 -10.49 5.97 -2.96
CA ILE A 12 -10.62 4.89 -1.98
C ILE A 12 -10.14 3.56 -2.60
N ALA A 13 -10.59 3.23 -3.81
CA ALA A 13 -10.16 2.02 -4.51
C ALA A 13 -8.64 1.95 -4.69
N GLY A 14 -8.03 3.05 -5.16
CA GLY A 14 -6.59 3.16 -5.33
C GLY A 14 -5.84 3.03 -4.00
N THR A 15 -6.32 3.67 -2.93
CA THR A 15 -5.67 3.60 -1.61
C THR A 15 -5.67 2.20 -1.03
N PHE A 16 -6.80 1.47 -1.06
CA PHE A 16 -6.83 0.07 -0.60
C PHE A 16 -5.91 -0.82 -1.43
N MET A 17 -5.92 -0.63 -2.76
CA MET A 17 -5.03 -1.35 -3.66
C MET A 17 -3.55 -1.06 -3.34
N GLY A 18 -3.22 0.20 -3.07
CA GLY A 18 -1.88 0.66 -2.71
C GLY A 18 -1.37 0.08 -1.41
N ILE A 19 -2.21 0.05 -0.37
CA ILE A 19 -1.88 -0.58 0.92
C ILE A 19 -1.57 -2.07 0.71
N GLY A 20 -2.46 -2.79 0.00
CA GLY A 20 -2.30 -4.22 -0.23
C GLY A 20 -1.08 -4.56 -1.10
N LEU A 21 -0.94 -3.94 -2.27
CA LEU A 21 0.17 -4.22 -3.18
C LEU A 21 1.51 -3.69 -2.66
N GLY A 22 1.53 -2.59 -1.89
CA GLY A 22 2.72 -2.12 -1.22
C GLY A 22 3.21 -3.10 -0.15
N GLY A 23 2.30 -3.62 0.68
CA GLY A 23 2.64 -4.67 1.65
C GLY A 23 3.04 -5.99 0.98
N PHE A 24 2.44 -6.36 -0.15
CA PHE A 24 2.93 -7.50 -0.93
C PHE A 24 4.35 -7.31 -1.43
N PHE A 25 4.66 -6.12 -1.96
CA PHE A 25 6.01 -5.82 -2.41
C PHE A 25 7.01 -5.98 -1.27
N ASP A 26 6.66 -5.47 -0.07
CA ASP A 26 7.48 -5.62 1.12
C ASP A 26 7.69 -7.10 1.50
N GLY A 27 6.61 -7.86 1.67
CA GLY A 27 6.71 -9.26 2.07
C GLY A 27 7.39 -10.15 1.02
N ILE A 28 7.13 -9.94 -0.27
CA ILE A 28 7.80 -10.73 -1.32
C ILE A 28 9.28 -10.34 -1.42
N LEU A 29 9.57 -9.05 -1.59
CA LEU A 29 10.94 -8.62 -1.85
C LEU A 29 11.81 -8.76 -0.60
N PHE A 30 11.38 -8.23 0.54
CA PHE A 30 12.22 -8.15 1.72
C PHE A 30 12.10 -9.38 2.64
N HIS A 31 10.91 -9.96 2.82
CA HIS A 31 10.76 -11.11 3.71
C HIS A 31 11.14 -12.43 3.03
N GLN A 32 10.79 -12.60 1.76
CA GLN A 32 10.94 -13.89 1.06
C GLN A 32 12.16 -13.97 0.16
N LEU A 33 12.37 -12.98 -0.73
CA LEU A 33 13.46 -13.00 -1.70
C LEU A 33 14.80 -12.60 -1.07
N LEU A 34 14.84 -11.43 -0.43
CA LEU A 34 16.05 -10.92 0.20
C LEU A 34 16.23 -11.43 1.64
N GLN A 35 15.13 -11.83 2.27
CA GLN A 35 15.10 -12.37 3.64
C GLN A 35 15.81 -11.46 4.66
N ILE A 36 15.72 -10.14 4.48
CA ILE A 36 16.43 -9.17 5.30
C ILE A 36 15.76 -9.01 6.66
N HIS A 37 14.43 -9.11 6.70
CA HIS A 37 13.61 -9.02 7.91
C HIS A 37 12.31 -9.80 7.71
N ASN A 38 11.63 -10.18 8.79
CA ASN A 38 10.29 -10.79 8.77
C ASN A 38 9.49 -10.24 9.96
N MET A 39 8.17 -10.48 10.00
CA MET A 39 7.23 -9.80 10.90
C MET A 39 7.65 -9.69 12.37
N LEU A 40 8.31 -10.72 12.91
CA LEU A 40 8.73 -10.74 14.32
C LEU A 40 10.22 -10.99 14.51
N SER A 41 11.04 -10.85 13.47
CA SER A 41 12.41 -11.35 13.51
C SER A 41 13.32 -10.54 14.46
N ALA A 42 12.92 -9.32 14.84
CA ALA A 42 13.59 -8.55 15.87
C ALA A 42 13.42 -9.16 17.28
N LYS A 43 12.35 -9.94 17.51
CA LYS A 43 12.10 -10.68 18.77
C LYS A 43 12.41 -12.17 18.66
N PHE A 44 12.20 -12.75 17.48
CA PHE A 44 12.45 -14.16 17.18
C PHE A 44 13.47 -14.27 16.03
N PRO A 45 14.78 -14.10 16.31
CA PRO A 45 15.80 -14.15 15.28
C PRO A 45 15.78 -15.47 14.51
N LYS A 46 16.00 -15.41 13.19
CA LYS A 46 15.96 -16.56 12.26
C LYS A 46 17.17 -17.50 12.35
N THR A 47 17.63 -17.78 13.58
CA THR A 47 18.79 -18.63 13.88
C THR A 47 18.41 -20.06 14.27
N SER A 48 17.10 -20.36 14.36
CA SER A 48 16.57 -21.69 14.66
C SER A 48 15.35 -22.00 13.79
N ILE A 49 15.06 -23.29 13.57
CA ILE A 49 13.89 -23.73 12.81
C ILE A 49 12.60 -23.24 13.45
N ALA A 50 12.48 -23.33 14.78
CA ALA A 50 11.30 -22.87 15.51
C ALA A 50 11.04 -21.37 15.29
N ASN A 51 12.07 -20.53 15.33
CA ASN A 51 11.90 -19.10 15.08
C ASN A 51 11.57 -18.80 13.62
N MET A 52 12.13 -19.56 12.67
CA MET A 52 11.77 -19.44 11.25
C MET A 52 10.30 -19.83 11.01
N GLU A 53 9.79 -20.88 11.65
CA GLU A 53 8.38 -21.28 11.56
C GLU A 53 7.44 -20.21 12.15
N ILE A 54 7.81 -19.60 13.27
CA ILE A 54 7.07 -18.48 13.87
C ILE A 54 7.00 -17.31 12.89
N ASN A 55 8.14 -16.87 12.35
CA ASN A 55 8.18 -15.77 11.39
C ASN A 55 7.38 -16.10 10.13
N MET A 56 7.52 -17.30 9.58
CA MET A 56 6.77 -17.75 8.40
C MET A 56 5.25 -17.70 8.63
N PHE A 57 4.79 -18.07 9.82
CA PHE A 57 3.37 -17.96 10.18
C PHE A 57 2.90 -16.50 10.22
N TRP A 58 3.66 -15.61 10.85
CA TRP A 58 3.31 -14.20 10.96
C TRP A 58 3.39 -13.46 9.63
N ASP A 59 4.36 -13.79 8.77
CA ASP A 59 4.39 -13.33 7.38
C ASP A 59 3.17 -13.83 6.61
N GLY A 60 2.72 -15.05 6.85
CA GLY A 60 1.48 -15.58 6.26
C GLY A 60 0.23 -14.78 6.66
N LEU A 61 0.15 -14.35 7.92
CA LEU A 61 -0.93 -13.45 8.39
C LEU A 61 -0.83 -12.07 7.76
N PHE A 62 0.38 -11.51 7.70
CA PHE A 62 0.66 -10.26 7.01
C PHE A 62 0.27 -10.32 5.53
N HIS A 63 0.63 -11.39 4.84
CA HIS A 63 0.23 -11.63 3.45
C HIS A 63 -1.27 -11.81 3.28
N SER A 64 -1.95 -12.47 4.23
CA SER A 64 -3.40 -12.61 4.20
C SER A 64 -4.11 -11.26 4.33
N LEU A 65 -3.59 -10.36 5.18
CA LEU A 65 -4.10 -8.99 5.32
C LEU A 65 -3.88 -8.19 4.03
N THR A 66 -2.66 -8.18 3.50
CA THR A 66 -2.32 -7.43 2.28
C THR A 66 -3.09 -7.95 1.06
N TYR A 67 -3.24 -9.27 0.92
CA TYR A 67 -4.11 -9.91 -0.07
C TYR A 67 -5.55 -9.43 0.02
N THR A 68 -6.11 -9.41 1.23
CA THR A 68 -7.48 -8.95 1.47
C THR A 68 -7.64 -7.48 1.07
N MET A 69 -6.69 -6.62 1.43
CA MET A 69 -6.70 -5.20 1.04
C MET A 69 -6.64 -5.01 -0.47
N THR A 70 -5.80 -5.79 -1.17
CA THR A 70 -5.74 -5.81 -2.64
C THR A 70 -7.08 -6.24 -3.25
N LEU A 71 -7.71 -7.30 -2.75
CA LEU A 71 -9.02 -7.75 -3.22
C LEU A 71 -10.13 -6.70 -2.99
N ILE A 72 -10.12 -6.03 -1.84
CA ILE A 72 -11.04 -4.93 -1.54
C ILE A 72 -10.80 -3.78 -2.54
N GLY A 73 -9.55 -3.37 -2.74
CA GLY A 73 -9.18 -2.34 -3.71
C GLY A 73 -9.64 -2.68 -5.13
N LEU A 74 -9.44 -3.93 -5.56
CA LEU A 74 -9.88 -4.44 -6.86
C LEU A 74 -11.40 -4.41 -7.00
N GLY A 75 -12.14 -4.91 -6.00
CA GLY A 75 -13.60 -4.89 -6.00
C GLY A 75 -14.17 -3.47 -6.02
N LEU A 76 -13.55 -2.54 -5.28
CA LEU A 76 -13.92 -1.12 -5.31
C LEU A 76 -13.62 -0.47 -6.67
N LEU A 77 -12.48 -0.78 -7.27
CA LEU A 77 -12.11 -0.30 -8.60
C LEU A 77 -13.11 -0.82 -9.66
N TRP A 78 -13.50 -2.08 -9.57
CA TRP A 78 -14.51 -2.67 -10.45
C TRP A 78 -15.86 -1.94 -10.33
N LYS A 79 -16.29 -1.65 -9.10
CA LYS A 79 -17.50 -0.84 -8.83
C LYS A 79 -17.38 0.58 -9.37
N CYS A 80 -16.20 1.19 -9.33
CA CYS A 80 -15.97 2.51 -9.95
C CYS A 80 -16.21 2.46 -11.46
N GLY A 81 -15.82 1.36 -12.12
CA GLY A 81 -16.07 1.18 -13.55
C GLY A 81 -17.56 1.22 -13.88
N ALA A 82 -18.40 0.60 -13.06
CA ALA A 82 -19.85 0.56 -13.30
C ALA A 82 -20.58 1.91 -13.08
N ARG A 83 -19.90 2.94 -12.57
CA ARG A 83 -20.51 4.22 -12.17
C ARG A 83 -20.21 5.33 -13.18
N ARG A 84 -21.27 5.98 -13.68
CA ARG A 84 -21.15 7.13 -14.61
C ARG A 84 -20.70 8.42 -13.92
N ASP A 85 -20.94 8.55 -12.62
CA ASP A 85 -20.58 9.72 -11.82
C ASP A 85 -19.12 9.69 -11.33
N VAL A 86 -18.39 8.59 -11.58
CA VAL A 86 -16.99 8.43 -11.19
C VAL A 86 -16.08 8.58 -12.41
N PRO A 87 -15.12 9.51 -12.40
CA PRO A 87 -14.20 9.69 -13.52
C PRO A 87 -13.21 8.53 -13.60
N TRP A 88 -12.88 8.07 -14.82
CA TRP A 88 -11.89 7.03 -15.04
C TRP A 88 -10.49 7.63 -15.27
N SER A 89 -9.91 8.21 -14.21
CA SER A 89 -8.64 8.94 -14.27
C SER A 89 -7.47 8.08 -13.79
N GLY A 90 -6.58 7.67 -14.71
CA GLY A 90 -5.35 6.94 -14.37
C GLY A 90 -4.44 7.72 -13.42
N LYS A 91 -4.35 9.05 -13.57
CA LYS A 91 -3.57 9.93 -12.68
C LYS A 91 -4.13 9.94 -11.25
N THR A 92 -5.47 10.01 -11.11
CA THR A 92 -6.13 9.91 -9.79
C THR A 92 -5.89 8.55 -9.15
N PHE A 93 -6.06 7.47 -9.93
CA PHE A 93 -5.87 6.11 -9.43
C PHE A 93 -4.42 5.85 -9.01
N LEU A 94 -3.44 6.15 -9.85
CA LEU A 94 -2.03 5.97 -9.54
C LEU A 94 -1.59 6.85 -8.37
N GLY A 95 -2.08 8.09 -8.29
CA GLY A 95 -1.84 8.96 -7.13
C GLY A 95 -2.39 8.35 -5.84
N ALA A 96 -3.62 7.83 -5.87
CA ALA A 96 -4.23 7.16 -4.73
C ALA A 96 -3.55 5.84 -4.35
N TYR A 97 -3.05 5.10 -5.35
CA TYR A 97 -2.24 3.90 -5.19
C TYR A 97 -0.94 4.19 -4.44
N PHE A 98 -0.14 5.15 -4.91
CA PHE A 98 1.09 5.53 -4.21
C PHE A 98 0.81 6.11 -2.83
N LEU A 99 -0.29 6.86 -2.67
CA LEU A 99 -0.72 7.31 -1.35
C LEU A 99 -0.99 6.12 -0.41
N GLY A 100 -1.71 5.10 -0.88
CA GLY A 100 -2.00 3.89 -0.11
C GLY A 100 -0.74 3.11 0.26
N TRP A 101 0.19 2.94 -0.68
CA TRP A 101 1.50 2.33 -0.40
C TRP A 101 2.24 3.14 0.66
N GLY A 102 2.31 4.46 0.50
CA GLY A 102 2.98 5.32 1.46
C GLY A 102 2.37 5.25 2.86
N LEU A 103 1.04 5.16 2.97
CA LEU A 103 0.34 4.91 4.23
C LEU A 103 0.74 3.59 4.86
N PHE A 104 0.85 2.51 4.06
CA PHE A 104 1.33 1.23 4.54
C PHE A 104 2.73 1.37 5.17
N ASN A 105 3.72 1.88 4.42
CA ASN A 105 5.09 2.04 4.93
C ASN A 105 5.15 2.93 6.18
N PHE A 106 4.39 4.03 6.19
CA PHE A 106 4.45 4.97 7.29
C PHE A 106 3.81 4.40 8.56
N VAL A 107 2.64 3.76 8.45
CA VAL A 107 1.93 3.20 9.61
C VAL A 107 2.66 1.98 10.17
N GLU A 108 3.08 1.06 9.31
CA GLU A 108 3.85 -0.13 9.69
C GLU A 108 5.17 0.30 10.35
N GLY A 109 5.95 1.20 9.72
CA GLY A 109 7.20 1.66 10.30
C GLY A 109 7.03 2.37 11.65
N ILE A 110 5.94 3.10 11.88
CA ILE A 110 5.68 3.73 13.18
C ILE A 110 5.31 2.66 14.22
N ILE A 111 4.38 1.77 13.88
CA ILE A 111 3.84 0.82 14.85
C ILE A 111 4.87 -0.28 15.13
N ASP A 112 5.37 -0.95 14.11
CA ASP A 112 6.14 -2.18 14.27
C ASP A 112 7.63 -1.91 14.53
N HIS A 113 8.20 -0.88 13.89
CA HIS A 113 9.62 -0.56 14.07
C HIS A 113 9.88 0.32 15.28
N HIS A 114 9.04 1.33 15.53
CA HIS A 114 9.33 2.35 16.54
C HIS A 114 8.58 2.15 17.86
N ILE A 115 7.31 1.77 17.81
CA ILE A 115 6.49 1.58 19.02
C ILE A 115 6.70 0.17 19.59
N LEU A 116 6.44 -0.87 18.78
CA LEU A 116 6.48 -2.26 19.22
C LEU A 116 7.90 -2.84 19.20
N ASN A 117 8.78 -2.33 18.32
CA ASN A 117 10.16 -2.81 18.14
C ASN A 117 10.20 -4.33 17.89
N ILE A 118 9.34 -4.80 16.99
CA ILE A 118 9.20 -6.21 16.62
C ILE A 118 9.71 -6.52 15.21
N HIS A 119 9.89 -5.48 14.39
CA HIS A 119 10.23 -5.56 12.98
C HIS A 119 11.17 -4.40 12.67
N HIS A 120 12.31 -4.64 12.03
CA HIS A 120 13.23 -3.58 11.62
C HIS A 120 13.65 -3.80 10.17
N VAL A 121 13.84 -2.73 9.41
CA VAL A 121 14.18 -2.82 7.99
C VAL A 121 15.45 -3.63 7.76
N LEU A 122 16.46 -3.41 8.60
CA LEU A 122 17.70 -4.17 8.63
C LEU A 122 17.97 -4.65 10.05
N GLU A 123 17.51 -5.86 10.36
CA GLU A 123 17.45 -6.36 11.73
C GLU A 123 18.81 -6.48 12.42
N SER A 124 19.86 -6.74 11.65
CA SER A 124 21.23 -6.81 12.17
C SER A 124 21.69 -5.51 12.83
N HIS A 125 21.03 -4.38 12.56
CA HIS A 125 21.33 -3.07 13.13
C HIS A 125 20.30 -2.61 14.17
N GLY A 126 19.26 -3.41 14.44
CA GLY A 126 18.11 -3.00 15.26
C GLY A 126 17.41 -1.76 14.70
N GLN A 127 16.80 -0.96 15.58
CA GLN A 127 16.23 0.32 15.20
C GLN A 127 17.33 1.28 14.74
N SER A 128 17.31 1.67 13.47
CA SER A 128 18.42 2.34 12.81
C SER A 128 17.98 3.36 11.75
N MET A 129 18.94 3.96 11.05
CA MET A 129 18.68 4.87 9.92
C MET A 129 17.79 4.23 8.85
N PHE A 130 17.83 2.91 8.68
CA PHE A 130 17.01 2.22 7.68
C PHE A 130 15.51 2.30 8.01
N ASP A 131 15.13 2.25 9.29
CA ASP A 131 13.73 2.42 9.71
C ASP A 131 13.23 3.84 9.46
N TYR A 132 14.08 4.84 9.67
CA TYR A 132 13.75 6.23 9.34
C TYR A 132 13.66 6.47 7.83
N LEU A 133 14.52 5.84 7.03
CA LEU A 133 14.44 5.88 5.57
C LEU A 133 13.14 5.23 5.05
N PHE A 134 12.71 4.14 5.69
CA PHE A 134 11.44 3.51 5.37
C PHE A 134 10.25 4.42 5.70
N LEU A 135 10.22 5.05 6.88
CA LEU A 135 9.24 6.08 7.22
C LEU A 135 9.24 7.25 6.23
N ALA A 136 10.43 7.76 5.89
CA ALA A 136 10.58 8.86 4.93
C ALA A 136 10.06 8.46 3.55
N SER A 137 10.30 7.22 3.10
CA SER A 137 9.74 6.70 1.85
C SER A 137 8.21 6.72 1.87
N GLY A 138 7.59 6.33 3.00
CA GLY A 138 6.15 6.38 3.19
C GLY A 138 5.60 7.81 3.05
N LEU A 139 6.26 8.78 3.71
CA LEU A 139 5.86 10.18 3.63
C LEU A 139 5.99 10.75 2.21
N ILE A 140 7.08 10.44 1.50
CA ILE A 140 7.29 10.86 0.10
C ILE A 140 6.18 10.32 -0.79
N LEU A 141 5.83 9.04 -0.66
CA LEU A 141 4.76 8.40 -1.43
C LEU A 141 3.38 9.01 -1.11
N ILE A 142 3.09 9.29 0.17
CA ILE A 142 1.85 9.97 0.60
C ILE A 142 1.73 11.34 -0.05
N LEU A 143 2.77 12.18 0.07
CA LEU A 143 2.76 13.54 -0.44
C LEU A 143 2.70 13.56 -1.98
N GLY A 144 3.51 12.74 -2.64
CA GLY A 144 3.51 12.61 -4.10
C GLY A 144 2.16 12.12 -4.64
N GLY A 145 1.59 11.09 -4.01
CA GLY A 145 0.27 10.57 -4.35
C GLY A 145 -0.84 11.61 -4.17
N TRP A 146 -0.81 12.35 -3.06
CA TRP A 146 -1.76 13.43 -2.79
C TRP A 146 -1.65 14.58 -3.80
N MET A 147 -0.44 15.00 -4.16
CA MET A 147 -0.21 16.02 -5.20
C MET A 147 -0.71 15.56 -6.57
N ALA A 148 -0.51 14.28 -6.92
CA ALA A 148 -1.02 13.70 -8.15
C ALA A 148 -2.56 13.69 -8.19
N ILE A 149 -3.21 13.31 -7.10
CA ILE A 149 -4.68 13.35 -6.97
C ILE A 149 -5.20 14.78 -7.10
N ARG A 150 -4.54 15.77 -6.47
CA ARG A 150 -4.95 17.19 -6.54
C ARG A 150 -4.82 17.76 -7.95
N SER A 151 -3.70 17.52 -8.62
CA SER A 151 -3.52 17.98 -10.00
C SER A 151 -4.43 17.27 -11.00
N ALA A 152 -4.87 16.03 -10.73
CA ALA A 152 -5.87 15.38 -11.58
C ALA A 152 -7.26 16.05 -11.52
N ARG A 153 -7.56 16.87 -10.51
CA ARG A 153 -8.81 17.66 -10.45
C ARG A 153 -8.77 18.87 -11.37
N THR A 154 -7.58 19.43 -11.60
CA THR A 154 -7.40 20.61 -12.46
C THR A 154 -7.39 20.26 -13.93
N ASP A 155 -7.00 19.04 -14.29
CA ASP A 155 -6.83 18.60 -15.68
C ASP A 155 -8.15 18.26 -16.41
N GLY A 156 -9.31 18.47 -15.78
CA GLY A 156 -10.61 18.18 -16.37
C GLY A 156 -10.83 16.68 -16.57
N ALA A 157 -11.30 15.99 -15.52
CA ALA A 157 -11.54 14.56 -15.60
C ALA A 157 -12.56 14.26 -16.72
N GLN A 158 -12.14 13.54 -17.77
CA GLN A 158 -13.04 13.20 -18.86
C GLN A 158 -14.07 12.17 -18.38
N PRO A 159 -15.37 12.37 -18.66
CA PRO A 159 -16.38 11.34 -18.50
C PRO A 159 -15.95 10.09 -19.25
N ARG A 160 -16.24 8.91 -18.68
CA ARG A 160 -15.95 7.63 -19.33
C ARG A 160 -16.61 7.61 -20.72
N GLY A 161 -15.82 7.40 -21.77
CA GLY A 161 -16.37 7.01 -23.08
C GLY A 161 -17.03 5.64 -22.95
N ASP A 162 -18.26 5.49 -23.45
CA ASP A 162 -19.05 4.25 -23.30
C ASP A 162 -18.25 3.05 -23.82
N PHE A 163 -17.80 2.18 -22.90
CA PHE A 163 -17.32 0.85 -23.23
C PHE A 163 -18.46 -0.12 -23.53
N ALA A 164 -19.72 0.31 -23.37
CA ALA A 164 -20.92 -0.49 -23.53
C ALA A 164 -21.40 -0.64 -25.00
N SER A 165 -20.62 -0.18 -25.98
CA SER A 165 -20.97 -0.30 -27.40
C SER A 165 -20.16 -1.37 -28.15
N ARG A 166 -19.65 -2.39 -27.47
CA ARG A 166 -19.01 -3.55 -28.11
C ARG A 166 -19.57 -4.85 -27.59
#